data_AF-A0AAD6N830-F1
#
_entry.id   AF-A0AAD6N830-F1
#
_cell.length_a   1.000
_cell.length_b   1.000
_cell.length_c   1.000
_cell.angle_alpha   90.00
_cell.angle_beta   90.00
_cell.angle_gamma   90.00
#
_symmetry.space_group_name_H-M   'P 1'
#
loop_
_entity.id
_entity.type
_entity.pdbx_description
1 polymer ?
#
loop_
_entity_poly.entity_id
_entity_poly.type
_entity_poly.pdbx_seq_one_letter_code
_entity_poly.pdbx_strand_id
1 'polypeptide(L)'
;MDISQHPDITSLLLKPDNLPGEDVEGMDYSRCVALHNYLIQYAWLAEGRPLSTLNVNSTNFFTVHGAEAEALRPRLDPDSMGHNHPFGGVIYHQRHHRVAIFMHTDDWGFGFQVKDHPDVWNPFETVLFHWIDLIRIGKVVAAPHEEPALFEFKKIGPWEWRPYSEAQVTTCVDAWDRLCQVIEMRISQLPNPPSLISPDSGTDADNPEPLVASSVLDAASVLDPCFTRSFLSRARRPSFQYNAPGLLLPLADLSGFVASQTFTALPLSQYTVPPVCLFTADTGDQRPV
;
A
#
# COMPACT_ATOMS: atom_id res chain seq x y z
N MET A 1 -3.12 10.70 15.55
CA MET A 1 -2.43 11.98 15.25
C MET A 1 -3.47 13.02 14.94
N ASP A 2 -3.39 14.21 15.55
CA ASP A 2 -4.35 15.28 15.34
C ASP A 2 -4.03 16.00 14.01
N ILE A 3 -4.83 15.73 12.98
CA ILE A 3 -4.60 16.25 11.62
C ILE A 3 -4.83 17.77 11.55
N SER A 4 -5.53 18.36 12.53
CA SER A 4 -5.85 19.78 12.56
C SER A 4 -4.63 20.70 12.70
N GLN A 5 -3.48 20.15 13.09
CA GLN A 5 -2.22 20.88 13.22
C GLN A 5 -1.44 21.00 11.91
N HIS A 6 -1.85 20.30 10.84
CA HIS A 6 -1.20 20.40 9.55
C HIS A 6 -1.82 21.52 8.69
N PRO A 7 -1.02 22.20 7.86
CA PRO A 7 -1.56 23.15 6.90
C PRO A 7 -2.49 22.45 5.91
N ASP A 8 -3.60 23.11 5.56
CA ASP A 8 -4.50 22.63 4.52
C ASP A 8 -3.83 22.77 3.15
N ILE A 9 -3.54 21.62 2.54
CA ILE A 9 -2.94 21.52 1.21
C ILE A 9 -3.94 21.11 0.14
N THR A 10 -5.24 21.07 0.43
CA THR A 10 -6.26 20.47 -0.46
C THR A 10 -6.33 21.13 -1.84
N SER A 11 -6.03 22.42 -1.94
CA SER A 11 -5.96 23.18 -3.20
C SER A 11 -4.67 22.92 -4.00
N LEU A 12 -3.64 22.35 -3.38
CA LEU A 12 -2.34 22.08 -4.00
C LEU A 12 -2.23 20.66 -4.58
N LEU A 13 -3.20 19.81 -4.26
CA LEU A 13 -3.23 18.42 -4.66
C LEU A 13 -3.66 18.25 -6.11
N LEU A 14 -3.01 17.31 -6.80
CA LEU A 14 -3.32 16.99 -8.18
C LEU A 14 -4.72 16.38 -8.28
N LYS A 15 -5.52 16.90 -9.21
CA LYS A 15 -6.89 16.46 -9.51
C LYS A 15 -7.15 16.63 -11.00
N PRO A 16 -8.21 16.02 -11.57
CA PRO A 16 -8.59 16.27 -12.96
C PRO A 16 -8.77 17.75 -13.31
N ASP A 17 -9.15 18.58 -12.32
CA ASP A 17 -9.32 20.04 -12.42
C ASP A 17 -8.11 20.85 -11.89
N ASN A 18 -7.07 20.19 -11.37
CA ASN A 18 -5.84 20.81 -10.89
C ASN A 18 -4.62 20.01 -11.36
N LEU A 19 -4.26 20.22 -12.62
CA LEU A 19 -3.17 19.52 -13.29
C LEU A 19 -1.79 19.99 -12.79
N PRO A 20 -0.72 19.20 -13.02
CA PRO A 20 0.65 19.64 -12.77
C PRO A 20 0.95 20.98 -13.46
N GLY A 21 1.74 21.83 -12.80
CA GLY A 21 2.05 23.16 -13.32
C GLY A 21 3.19 23.09 -14.33
N GLU A 22 3.00 23.71 -15.50
CA GLU A 22 4.04 23.90 -16.51
C GLU A 22 4.62 25.32 -16.44
N ASP A 23 5.14 25.70 -15.27
CA ASP A 23 5.82 27.00 -15.09
C ASP A 23 7.11 27.09 -15.93
N VAL A 24 7.80 28.24 -15.88
CA VAL A 24 9.09 28.45 -16.55
C VAL A 24 10.07 27.35 -16.12
N GLU A 25 10.51 26.52 -17.07
CA GLU A 25 11.36 25.32 -16.88
C GLU A 25 10.64 24.00 -16.52
N GLY A 26 9.31 23.98 -16.47
CA GLY A 26 8.50 22.76 -16.38
C GLY A 26 8.22 22.26 -14.96
N MET A 27 8.33 23.11 -13.93
CA MET A 27 8.08 22.79 -12.53
C MET A 27 7.41 23.95 -11.79
N ASP A 28 6.26 23.69 -11.16
CA ASP A 28 5.63 24.62 -10.20
C ASP A 28 6.39 24.56 -8.86
N TYR A 29 7.45 25.37 -8.77
CA TYR A 29 8.32 25.43 -7.59
C TYR A 29 7.55 25.78 -6.32
N SER A 30 6.57 26.67 -6.42
CA SER A 30 5.82 27.15 -5.25
C SER A 30 4.97 26.03 -4.66
N ARG A 31 4.28 25.26 -5.52
CA ARG A 31 3.54 24.06 -5.13
C ARG A 31 4.47 22.99 -4.59
N CYS A 32 5.59 22.72 -5.25
CA CYS A 32 6.55 21.71 -4.80
C CYS A 32 7.11 22.02 -3.41
N VAL A 33 7.49 23.28 -3.16
CA VAL A 33 7.97 23.71 -1.84
C VAL A 33 6.89 23.56 -0.79
N ALA A 34 5.63 23.95 -1.09
CA ALA A 34 4.53 23.81 -0.16
C ALA A 34 4.24 22.34 0.20
N LEU A 35 4.18 21.44 -0.79
CA LEU A 35 3.98 20.00 -0.58
C LEU A 35 5.15 19.36 0.17
N HIS A 36 6.39 19.74 -0.16
CA HIS A 36 7.57 19.27 0.57
C HIS A 36 7.54 19.71 2.04
N ASN A 37 7.27 21.00 2.29
CA ASN A 37 7.16 21.53 3.65
C ASN A 37 6.07 20.83 4.46
N TYR A 38 4.94 20.49 3.83
CA TYR A 38 3.90 19.67 4.47
C TYR A 38 4.44 18.32 4.93
N LEU A 39 5.19 17.59 4.07
CA LEU A 39 5.78 16.29 4.44
C LEU A 39 6.75 16.40 5.61
N ILE A 40 7.59 17.44 5.63
CA ILE A 40 8.53 17.70 6.73
C ILE A 40 7.76 17.99 8.04
N GLN A 41 6.77 18.87 8.00
CA GLN A 41 5.93 19.18 9.15
C GLN A 41 5.16 17.95 9.64
N TYR A 42 4.69 17.10 8.71
CA TYR A 42 4.03 15.84 9.02
C TYR A 42 4.93 14.91 9.82
N ALA A 43 6.14 14.62 9.32
CA ALA A 43 7.11 13.81 10.04
C ALA A 43 7.53 14.42 11.38
N TRP A 44 7.70 15.74 11.44
CA TRP A 44 8.12 16.43 12.67
C TRP A 44 7.09 16.29 13.79
N LEU A 45 5.82 16.50 13.48
CA LEU A 45 4.73 16.30 14.42
C LEU A 45 4.59 14.83 14.82
N ALA A 46 4.85 13.90 13.89
CA ALA A 46 4.75 12.46 14.16
C ALA A 46 5.85 11.97 15.12
N GLU A 47 7.00 12.63 15.12
CA GLU A 47 8.07 12.48 16.12
C GLU A 47 7.72 13.09 17.49
N GLY A 48 6.49 13.57 17.68
CA GLY A 48 6.04 14.22 18.91
C GLY A 48 6.64 15.62 19.12
N ARG A 49 7.22 16.22 18.07
CA ARG A 49 7.89 17.52 18.17
C ARG A 49 6.93 18.65 17.75
N PRO A 50 6.78 19.71 18.54
CA PRO A 50 5.90 20.83 18.18
C PRO A 50 6.48 21.61 17.00
N LEU A 51 5.62 22.06 16.07
CA LEU A 51 6.05 22.80 14.86
C LEU A 51 6.87 24.05 15.15
N SER A 52 6.66 24.71 16.30
CA SER A 52 7.45 25.88 16.73
C SER A 52 8.95 25.59 16.86
N THR A 53 9.33 24.34 17.03
CA THR A 53 10.73 23.90 17.15
C THR A 53 11.37 23.53 15.82
N LEU A 54 10.60 23.45 14.73
CA LEU A 54 11.11 23.03 13.42
C LEU A 54 12.14 24.03 12.87
N ASN A 55 11.79 25.32 12.86
CA ASN A 55 12.65 26.38 12.30
C ASN A 55 13.93 26.63 13.13
N VAL A 56 13.89 26.34 14.43
CA VAL A 56 15.07 26.48 15.31
C VAL A 56 16.08 25.36 15.05
N ASN A 57 15.62 24.20 14.58
CA ASN A 57 16.44 23.01 14.35
C ASN A 57 16.74 22.74 12.87
N SER A 58 16.15 23.50 11.95
CA SER A 58 16.32 23.33 10.51
C SER A 58 17.62 23.98 10.03
N THR A 59 18.75 23.28 10.17
CA THR A 59 19.98 23.65 9.46
C THR A 59 19.96 22.91 8.13
N ASN A 60 20.00 23.63 6.99
CA ASN A 60 19.99 22.96 5.70
C ASN A 60 21.32 22.24 5.44
N PHE A 61 21.32 21.23 4.57
CA PHE A 61 22.49 20.42 4.23
C PHE A 61 23.73 21.26 3.86
N PHE A 62 23.54 22.33 3.08
CA PHE A 62 24.64 23.21 2.66
C PHE A 62 25.19 24.04 3.82
N THR A 63 24.36 24.44 4.79
CA THR A 63 24.82 25.12 5.99
C THR A 63 25.59 24.16 6.91
N VAL A 64 25.17 22.89 7.01
CA VAL A 64 25.86 21.88 7.83
C VAL A 64 27.20 21.46 7.23
N HIS A 65 27.23 21.22 5.91
CA HIS A 65 28.37 20.60 5.24
C HIS A 65 29.21 21.58 4.40
N GLY A 66 28.77 22.83 4.25
CA GLY A 66 29.53 23.94 3.66
C GLY A 66 30.16 23.59 2.32
N ALA A 67 31.49 23.72 2.26
CA ALA A 67 32.27 23.50 1.05
C ALA A 67 32.16 22.07 0.49
N GLU A 68 31.94 21.05 1.34
CA GLU A 68 31.78 19.66 0.89
C GLU A 68 30.48 19.47 0.12
N ALA A 69 29.38 20.08 0.60
CA ALA A 69 28.11 20.10 -0.10
C ALA A 69 28.20 20.88 -1.43
N GLU A 70 28.88 22.03 -1.42
CA GLU A 70 29.10 22.83 -2.63
C GLU A 70 29.95 22.09 -3.67
N ALA A 71 30.92 21.27 -3.24
CA ALA A 71 31.71 20.43 -4.14
C ALA A 71 30.90 19.29 -4.80
N LEU A 72 29.77 18.88 -4.22
CA LEU A 72 28.85 17.91 -4.81
C LEU A 72 27.88 18.54 -5.81
N ARG A 73 27.66 19.86 -5.76
CA ARG A 73 26.71 20.59 -6.62
C ARG A 73 26.88 20.30 -8.12
N PRO A 74 28.11 20.21 -8.68
CA PRO A 74 28.32 19.86 -10.09
C PRO A 74 28.15 18.37 -10.39
N ARG A 75 28.22 17.49 -9.38
CA ARG A 75 28.17 16.01 -9.51
C ARG A 75 26.76 15.44 -9.41
N LEU A 76 25.77 16.26 -9.11
CA LEU A 76 24.37 15.85 -9.07
C LEU A 76 23.75 15.76 -10.49
N ASP A 77 24.57 15.87 -11.53
CA ASP A 77 24.20 15.59 -12.92
C ASP A 77 23.78 14.11 -13.08
N PRO A 78 22.63 13.80 -13.73
CA PRO A 78 22.08 12.45 -13.89
C PRO A 78 23.06 11.37 -14.38
N ASP A 79 24.16 11.72 -15.05
CA ASP A 79 25.14 10.77 -15.58
C ASP A 79 25.96 10.03 -14.51
N SER A 80 25.84 10.38 -13.22
CA SER A 80 26.66 9.81 -12.13
C SER A 80 25.99 8.80 -11.20
N MET A 81 24.71 8.43 -11.38
CA MET A 81 24.04 7.44 -10.52
C MET A 81 24.10 6.01 -11.09
N GLY A 82 25.32 5.53 -11.35
CA GLY A 82 25.61 4.14 -11.75
C GLY A 82 25.92 3.22 -10.57
N HIS A 83 25.11 3.21 -9.51
CA HIS A 83 25.30 2.28 -8.40
C HIS A 83 24.08 1.39 -8.19
N ASN A 84 24.27 0.12 -8.55
CA ASN A 84 23.38 -1.03 -8.35
C ASN A 84 22.81 -1.07 -6.93
N HIS A 85 21.61 -0.51 -6.75
CA HIS A 85 20.72 -0.91 -5.67
C HIS A 85 19.64 -1.82 -6.28
N PRO A 86 19.45 -3.06 -5.78
CA PRO A 86 18.50 -4.02 -6.35
C PRO A 86 17.04 -3.71 -6.00
N PHE A 87 16.72 -2.44 -5.69
CA PHE A 87 15.40 -2.00 -5.31
C PHE A 87 14.96 -0.88 -6.24
N GLY A 88 13.70 -0.92 -6.65
CA GLY A 88 13.05 0.17 -7.36
C GLY A 88 13.29 1.52 -6.67
N GLY A 89 13.33 2.59 -7.45
CA GLY A 89 13.78 3.91 -6.99
C GLY A 89 13.18 5.06 -7.77
N VAL A 90 13.45 6.26 -7.25
CA VAL A 90 13.04 7.53 -7.83
C VAL A 90 14.26 8.15 -8.52
N ILE A 91 14.16 8.43 -9.83
CA ILE A 91 15.18 9.15 -10.59
C ILE A 91 14.67 10.55 -10.86
N TYR A 92 15.46 11.57 -10.52
CA TYR A 92 15.14 12.96 -10.78
C TYR A 92 16.07 13.54 -11.85
N HIS A 93 15.49 14.04 -12.93
CA HIS A 93 16.23 14.67 -14.02
C HIS A 93 16.28 16.18 -13.82
N GLN A 94 17.39 16.67 -13.26
CA GLN A 94 17.53 18.06 -12.83
C GLN A 94 17.23 19.10 -13.91
N ARG A 95 17.74 18.91 -15.13
CA ARG A 95 17.58 19.88 -16.23
C ARG A 95 16.15 20.00 -16.76
N HIS A 96 15.34 18.97 -16.57
CA HIS A 96 13.95 18.94 -17.07
C HIS A 96 12.93 18.98 -15.94
N HIS A 97 13.38 18.98 -14.69
CA HIS A 97 12.53 18.91 -13.50
C HIS A 97 11.46 17.81 -13.56
N ARG A 98 11.87 16.64 -14.08
CA ARG A 98 11.02 15.45 -14.23
C ARG A 98 11.49 14.34 -13.31
N VAL A 99 10.57 13.47 -12.92
CA VAL A 99 10.79 12.33 -12.06
C VAL A 99 10.29 11.05 -12.73
N ALA A 100 11.09 9.99 -12.68
CA ALA A 100 10.69 8.64 -13.05
C ALA A 100 10.72 7.74 -11.81
N ILE A 101 9.73 6.87 -11.67
CA ILE A 101 9.59 5.96 -10.54
C ILE A 101 9.62 4.54 -11.10
N PHE A 102 10.67 3.79 -10.78
CA PHE A 102 10.83 2.41 -11.22
C PHE A 102 10.57 1.48 -10.04
N MET A 103 9.61 0.57 -10.15
CA MET A 103 9.33 -0.43 -9.11
C MET A 103 10.20 -1.68 -9.26
N HIS A 104 10.65 -1.96 -10.49
CA HIS A 104 11.48 -3.10 -10.84
C HIS A 104 12.75 -2.66 -11.58
N THR A 105 13.82 -3.44 -11.43
CA THR A 105 15.12 -3.18 -12.08
C THR A 105 15.08 -3.37 -13.59
N ASP A 106 14.12 -4.16 -14.09
CA ASP A 106 14.03 -4.52 -15.51
C ASP A 106 13.62 -3.32 -16.39
N ASP A 107 13.01 -2.29 -15.79
CA ASP A 107 12.54 -1.09 -16.48
C ASP A 107 13.57 0.07 -16.48
N TRP A 108 14.73 -0.12 -15.84
CA TRP A 108 15.73 0.95 -15.69
C TRP A 108 16.28 1.49 -17.02
N GLY A 109 16.31 0.67 -18.07
CA GLY A 109 16.79 1.08 -19.41
C GLY A 109 15.99 2.23 -20.02
N PHE A 110 14.69 2.34 -19.69
CA PHE A 110 13.81 3.41 -20.17
C PHE A 110 14.08 4.75 -19.48
N GLY A 111 14.73 4.72 -18.30
CA GLY A 111 15.00 5.90 -17.47
C GLY A 111 16.21 6.75 -17.89
N PHE A 112 16.94 6.40 -18.93
CA PHE A 112 18.13 7.18 -19.35
C PHE A 112 17.85 8.13 -20.53
N GLN A 113 16.78 7.90 -21.29
CA GLN A 113 16.44 8.71 -22.47
C GLN A 113 15.14 9.47 -22.27
N VAL A 114 15.21 10.62 -21.58
CA VAL A 114 14.04 11.43 -21.19
C VAL A 114 13.15 11.82 -22.37
N LYS A 115 13.74 12.05 -23.54
CA LYS A 115 13.01 12.46 -24.74
C LYS A 115 12.35 11.31 -25.48
N ASP A 116 12.87 10.09 -25.32
CA ASP A 116 12.42 8.91 -26.06
C ASP A 116 11.33 8.14 -25.29
N HIS A 117 11.21 8.38 -23.98
CA HIS A 117 10.22 7.77 -23.09
C HIS A 117 9.44 8.81 -22.27
N PRO A 118 8.73 9.78 -22.88
CA PRO A 118 8.01 10.81 -22.12
C PRO A 118 6.92 10.23 -21.19
N ASP A 119 6.47 9.01 -21.44
CA ASP A 119 5.48 8.27 -20.65
C ASP A 119 5.99 7.82 -19.27
N VAL A 120 7.31 7.65 -19.09
CA VAL A 120 7.89 7.28 -17.79
C VAL A 120 8.24 8.49 -16.93
N TRP A 121 8.29 9.69 -17.53
CA TRP A 121 8.73 10.93 -16.88
C TRP A 121 7.56 11.82 -16.48
N ASN A 122 7.41 11.99 -15.18
CA ASN A 122 6.33 12.77 -14.57
C ASN A 122 6.86 14.13 -14.06
N PRO A 123 6.02 15.17 -13.95
CA PRO A 123 6.36 16.38 -13.21
C PRO A 123 6.76 16.05 -11.76
N PHE A 124 7.72 16.78 -11.17
CA PHE A 124 8.24 16.47 -9.84
C PHE A 124 7.16 16.51 -8.74
N GLU A 125 6.19 17.41 -8.83
CA GLU A 125 5.06 17.47 -7.89
C GLU A 125 4.27 16.15 -7.82
N THR A 126 4.34 15.31 -8.85
CA THR A 126 3.68 14.00 -8.89
C THR A 126 4.20 13.08 -7.79
N VAL A 127 5.52 13.06 -7.53
CA VAL A 127 6.07 12.19 -6.48
C VAL A 127 5.70 12.69 -5.09
N LEU A 128 5.66 14.01 -4.88
CA LEU A 128 5.24 14.61 -3.61
C LEU A 128 3.77 14.33 -3.34
N PHE A 129 2.93 14.51 -4.37
CA PHE A 129 1.51 14.19 -4.32
C PHE A 129 1.28 12.71 -4.03
N HIS A 130 1.97 11.81 -4.73
CA HIS A 130 1.85 10.37 -4.51
C HIS A 130 2.24 9.97 -3.09
N TRP A 131 3.30 10.56 -2.51
CA TRP A 131 3.66 10.35 -1.11
C TRP A 131 2.55 10.80 -0.15
N ILE A 132 1.92 11.95 -0.42
CA ILE A 132 0.80 12.45 0.39
C ILE A 132 -0.41 11.53 0.28
N ASP A 133 -0.72 11.03 -0.91
CA ASP A 133 -1.79 10.04 -1.11
C ASP A 133 -1.50 8.74 -0.38
N LEU A 134 -0.25 8.26 -0.40
CA LEU A 134 0.18 7.10 0.36
C LEU A 134 0.07 7.32 1.87
N ILE A 135 0.30 8.54 2.35
CA ILE A 135 0.05 8.92 3.76
C ILE A 135 -1.44 8.88 4.07
N ARG A 136 -2.26 9.47 3.20
CA ARG A 136 -3.72 9.56 3.39
C ARG A 136 -4.40 8.21 3.39
N ILE A 137 -3.98 7.31 2.50
CA ILE A 137 -4.48 5.94 2.49
C ILE A 137 -3.88 5.12 3.65
N GLY A 138 -2.81 5.58 4.30
CA GLY A 138 -2.18 4.93 5.46
C GLY A 138 -1.14 3.86 5.11
N LYS A 139 -0.64 3.86 3.87
CA LYS A 139 0.48 2.99 3.44
C LYS A 139 1.83 3.57 3.85
N VAL A 140 1.93 4.88 3.92
CA VAL A 140 3.06 5.56 4.53
C VAL A 140 2.58 6.12 5.86
N VAL A 141 3.31 5.85 6.92
CA VAL A 141 3.01 6.41 8.23
C VAL A 141 4.28 6.99 8.81
N ALA A 142 4.16 8.13 9.48
CA ALA A 142 5.22 8.64 10.32
C ALA A 142 4.90 8.32 11.78
N ALA A 143 5.89 7.84 12.52
CA ALA A 143 5.84 7.54 13.95
C ALA A 143 7.24 7.75 14.56
N PRO A 144 7.38 7.98 15.88
CA PRO A 144 8.68 8.21 16.52
C PRO A 144 9.70 7.15 16.14
N HIS A 145 10.86 7.52 15.61
CA HIS A 145 11.85 6.59 15.03
C HIS A 145 12.34 5.51 16.02
N GLU A 146 12.26 5.77 17.32
CA GLU A 146 12.60 4.81 18.39
C GLU A 146 11.57 3.68 18.51
N GLU A 147 10.33 3.91 18.10
CA GLU A 147 9.29 2.89 18.08
C GLU A 147 9.50 1.90 16.92
N PRO A 148 9.37 0.58 17.18
CA PRO A 148 9.47 -0.43 16.15
C PRO A 148 8.38 -0.25 15.09
N ALA A 149 8.69 -0.63 13.84
CA ALA A 149 7.69 -0.70 12.78
C ALA A 149 6.64 -1.78 13.11
N LEU A 150 5.40 -1.57 12.68
CA LEU A 150 4.28 -2.47 12.93
C LEU A 150 4.44 -3.82 12.21
N PHE A 151 5.08 -3.81 11.04
CA PHE A 151 5.18 -4.97 10.15
C PHE A 151 6.61 -5.53 10.02
N GLU A 152 7.48 -5.28 11.00
CA GLU A 152 8.90 -5.67 10.99
C GLU A 152 9.72 -5.15 9.78
N PHE A 153 9.14 -4.30 8.93
CA PHE A 153 9.84 -3.65 7.84
C PHE A 153 10.79 -2.57 8.36
N LYS A 154 11.88 -2.34 7.63
CA LYS A 154 12.85 -1.31 7.97
C LYS A 154 12.20 0.07 7.98
N LYS A 155 12.26 0.73 9.14
CA LYS A 155 11.94 2.15 9.30
C LYS A 155 13.10 3.02 8.83
N ILE A 156 12.81 4.15 8.16
CA ILE A 156 13.82 5.13 7.74
C ILE A 156 13.52 6.46 8.43
N GLY A 157 14.23 6.73 9.52
CA GLY A 157 13.90 7.85 10.41
C GLY A 157 12.48 7.67 10.97
N PRO A 158 11.59 8.68 10.87
CA PRO A 158 10.21 8.56 11.33
C PRO A 158 9.32 7.72 10.40
N TRP A 159 9.77 7.45 9.17
CA TRP A 159 8.92 6.91 8.11
C TRP A 159 8.86 5.38 8.13
N GLU A 160 7.64 4.87 8.14
CA GLU A 160 7.29 3.47 8.00
C GLU A 160 6.52 3.25 6.71
N TRP A 161 6.95 2.27 5.90
CA TRP A 161 6.16 1.75 4.79
C TRP A 161 5.36 0.53 5.23
N ARG A 162 4.05 0.59 5.05
CA ARG A 162 3.11 -0.48 5.39
C ARG A 162 2.71 -1.27 4.13
N PRO A 163 2.69 -2.61 4.20
CA PRO A 163 2.31 -3.46 3.06
C PRO A 163 0.84 -3.22 2.65
N TYR A 164 -0.01 -2.90 3.62
CA TYR A 164 -1.40 -2.53 3.42
C TYR A 164 -1.83 -1.49 4.45
N SER A 165 -3.02 -0.93 4.25
CA SER A 165 -3.68 -0.06 5.21
C SER A 165 -5.11 -0.48 5.53
N GLU A 166 -5.65 0.08 6.60
CA GLU A 166 -7.04 -0.17 7.01
C GLU A 166 -8.07 0.30 5.96
N ALA A 167 -7.77 1.39 5.26
CA ALA A 167 -8.58 1.87 4.14
C ALA A 167 -8.60 0.86 2.98
N GLN A 168 -7.47 0.21 2.70
CA GLN A 168 -7.39 -0.82 1.68
C GLN A 168 -8.14 -2.10 2.08
N VAL A 169 -8.04 -2.53 3.35
CA VAL A 169 -8.83 -3.67 3.85
C VAL A 169 -10.32 -3.38 3.73
N THR A 170 -10.76 -2.20 4.19
CA THR A 170 -12.17 -1.78 4.11
C THR A 170 -12.66 -1.75 2.67
N THR A 171 -11.91 -1.12 1.76
CA THR A 171 -12.26 -1.08 0.33
C THR A 171 -12.37 -2.48 -0.28
N CYS A 172 -11.50 -3.41 0.13
CA CYS A 172 -11.51 -4.78 -0.34
C CYS A 172 -12.73 -5.55 0.19
N VAL A 173 -13.07 -5.39 1.47
CA VAL A 173 -14.29 -5.96 2.08
C VAL A 173 -15.54 -5.42 1.38
N ASP A 174 -15.64 -4.12 1.13
CA ASP A 174 -16.78 -3.52 0.40
C ASP A 174 -16.89 -4.07 -1.04
N ALA A 175 -15.75 -4.29 -1.71
CA ALA A 175 -15.72 -4.88 -3.04
C ALA A 175 -16.18 -6.34 -3.03
N TRP A 176 -15.75 -7.12 -2.02
CA TRP A 176 -16.19 -8.48 -1.80
C TRP A 176 -17.70 -8.56 -1.56
N ASP A 177 -18.23 -7.71 -0.68
CA ASP A 177 -19.66 -7.70 -0.35
C ASP A 177 -20.53 -7.42 -1.58
N ARG A 178 -20.12 -6.44 -2.40
CA ARG A 178 -20.77 -6.13 -3.68
C ARG A 178 -20.70 -7.31 -4.66
N LEU A 179 -19.54 -7.96 -4.78
CA LEU A 179 -19.39 -9.13 -5.64
C LEU A 179 -20.35 -10.25 -5.22
N CYS A 180 -20.35 -10.59 -3.93
CA CYS A 180 -21.20 -11.64 -3.40
C CYS A 180 -22.69 -11.30 -3.58
N GLN A 181 -23.11 -10.04 -3.36
CA GLN A 181 -24.49 -9.60 -3.56
C GLN A 181 -24.93 -9.77 -5.02
N VAL A 182 -24.07 -9.40 -5.97
CA VAL A 182 -24.36 -9.54 -7.40
C VAL A 182 -24.46 -11.02 -7.80
N ILE A 183 -23.59 -11.88 -7.27
CA ILE A 183 -23.62 -13.32 -7.56
C ILE A 183 -24.90 -13.94 -6.98
N GLU A 184 -25.21 -13.71 -5.70
CA GLU A 184 -26.39 -14.25 -5.02
C GLU A 184 -27.70 -13.78 -5.69
N MET A 185 -27.76 -12.52 -6.12
CA MET A 185 -28.89 -11.98 -6.89
C MET A 185 -29.07 -12.74 -8.22
N ARG A 186 -27.97 -12.99 -8.95
CA ARG A 186 -28.02 -13.71 -10.22
C ARG A 186 -28.42 -15.17 -10.04
N ILE A 187 -27.91 -15.84 -9.00
CA ILE A 187 -28.29 -17.22 -8.66
C ILE A 187 -29.80 -17.28 -8.38
N SER A 188 -30.33 -16.34 -7.60
CA SER A 188 -31.76 -16.27 -7.26
C SER A 188 -32.68 -16.03 -8.46
N GLN A 189 -32.16 -15.46 -9.55
CA GLN A 189 -32.90 -15.20 -10.79
C GLN A 189 -32.87 -16.38 -11.77
N LEU A 190 -32.14 -17.46 -11.48
CA LEU A 190 -32.10 -18.63 -12.35
C LEU A 190 -33.46 -19.34 -12.39
N PRO A 191 -33.85 -19.96 -13.52
CA PRO A 191 -35.13 -20.67 -13.65
C PRO A 191 -35.31 -21.81 -12.64
N ASN A 192 -34.21 -22.44 -12.23
CA ASN A 192 -34.14 -23.46 -11.19
C ASN A 192 -32.92 -23.13 -10.30
N PRO A 193 -33.08 -22.23 -9.30
CA PRO A 193 -31.95 -21.81 -8.50
C PRO A 193 -31.47 -22.98 -7.63
N PRO A 194 -30.15 -23.26 -7.59
CA PRO A 194 -29.60 -24.17 -6.59
C PRO A 194 -29.91 -23.62 -5.19
N SER A 195 -30.09 -24.52 -4.22
CA SER A 195 -30.29 -24.13 -2.82
C SER A 195 -29.08 -23.32 -2.36
N LEU A 196 -29.31 -22.03 -2.10
CA LEU A 196 -28.33 -21.17 -1.43
C LEU A 196 -28.09 -21.70 -0.01
N ILE A 197 -26.85 -21.60 0.44
CA ILE A 197 -26.50 -21.92 1.83
C ILE A 197 -27.13 -20.83 2.69
N SER A 198 -28.15 -21.19 3.46
CA SER A 198 -28.73 -20.28 4.45
C SER A 198 -27.67 -19.98 5.51
N PRO A 199 -27.45 -18.71 5.88
CA PRO A 199 -26.71 -18.41 7.10
C PRO A 199 -27.43 -19.09 8.27
N ASP A 200 -26.69 -19.70 9.19
CA ASP A 200 -27.28 -20.35 10.36
C ASP A 200 -28.20 -19.34 11.06
N SER A 201 -29.44 -19.76 11.34
CA SER A 201 -30.57 -18.93 11.78
C SER A 201 -30.40 -18.21 13.13
N GLY A 202 -29.18 -18.19 13.68
CA GLY A 202 -28.78 -17.42 14.87
C GLY A 202 -27.86 -16.23 14.56
N THR A 203 -27.58 -15.93 13.28
CA THR A 203 -26.74 -14.78 12.90
C THR A 203 -27.55 -13.48 12.97
N ASP A 204 -27.03 -12.53 13.74
CA ASP A 204 -27.59 -11.18 13.84
C ASP A 204 -27.45 -10.49 12.48
N ALA A 205 -28.53 -9.89 11.97
CA ALA A 205 -28.51 -9.23 10.65
C ALA A 205 -27.49 -8.07 10.61
N ASP A 206 -27.15 -7.52 11.78
CA ASP A 206 -26.18 -6.46 11.97
C ASP A 206 -24.72 -6.96 12.07
N ASN A 207 -24.49 -8.29 12.18
CA ASN A 207 -23.15 -8.86 12.30
C ASN A 207 -23.03 -10.20 11.53
N PRO A 208 -22.85 -10.14 10.19
CA PRO A 208 -22.77 -11.34 9.37
C PRO A 208 -21.56 -12.21 9.76
N GLU A 209 -21.71 -13.52 9.61
CA GLU A 209 -20.62 -14.48 9.88
C GLU A 209 -19.39 -14.14 9.01
N PRO A 210 -18.19 -14.05 9.61
CA PRO A 210 -16.98 -13.77 8.85
C PRO A 210 -16.64 -14.93 7.91
N LEU A 211 -15.90 -14.64 6.84
CA LEU A 211 -15.46 -15.64 5.89
C LEU A 211 -14.58 -16.69 6.59
N VAL A 212 -13.73 -16.29 7.53
CA VAL A 212 -13.02 -17.20 8.45
C VAL A 212 -12.93 -16.54 9.83
N ALA A 213 -13.34 -17.25 10.88
CA ALA A 213 -13.25 -16.76 12.25
C ALA A 213 -11.80 -16.58 12.71
N SER A 214 -11.53 -15.57 13.55
CA SER A 214 -10.17 -15.29 14.05
C SER A 214 -9.53 -16.48 14.76
N SER A 215 -10.31 -17.28 15.51
CA SER A 215 -9.82 -18.50 16.16
C SER A 215 -9.32 -19.57 15.18
N VAL A 216 -9.90 -19.64 13.98
CA VAL A 216 -9.44 -20.54 12.91
C VAL A 216 -8.17 -20.02 12.26
N LEU A 217 -8.06 -18.71 12.07
CA LEU A 217 -6.84 -18.05 11.57
C LEU A 217 -5.67 -18.24 12.55
N ASP A 218 -5.93 -18.16 13.86
CA ASP A 218 -4.95 -18.43 14.91
C ASP A 218 -4.46 -19.88 14.87
N ALA A 219 -5.38 -20.83 14.78
CA ALA A 219 -5.04 -22.25 14.70
C ALA A 219 -4.25 -22.59 13.43
N ALA A 220 -4.43 -21.82 12.36
CA ALA A 220 -3.70 -21.96 11.10
C ALA A 220 -2.40 -21.13 11.04
N SER A 221 -1.98 -20.51 12.16
CA SER A 221 -0.77 -19.68 12.23
C SER A 221 -0.75 -18.54 11.20
N VAL A 222 -1.91 -17.99 10.86
CA VAL A 222 -1.99 -16.80 9.99
C VAL A 222 -1.52 -15.59 10.79
N LEU A 223 -0.55 -14.85 10.24
CA LEU A 223 0.08 -13.72 10.91
C LEU A 223 -0.90 -12.64 11.38
N ASP A 224 -0.57 -12.02 12.51
CA ASP A 224 -1.25 -10.85 13.06
C ASP A 224 -0.22 -9.78 13.43
N PRO A 225 -0.22 -8.59 12.79
CA PRO A 225 -1.16 -8.14 11.76
C PRO A 225 -0.84 -8.68 10.34
N CYS A 226 -1.87 -8.95 9.55
CA CYS A 226 -1.75 -9.35 8.14
C CYS A 226 -2.99 -8.96 7.33
N PHE A 227 -2.81 -8.49 6.08
CA PHE A 227 -3.92 -8.12 5.19
C PHE A 227 -4.94 -9.24 5.08
N THR A 228 -4.47 -10.47 4.84
CA THR A 228 -5.33 -11.64 4.69
C THR A 228 -6.14 -11.91 5.95
N ARG A 229 -5.54 -11.77 7.14
CA ARG A 229 -6.23 -11.95 8.41
C ARG A 229 -7.34 -10.90 8.56
N SER A 230 -6.99 -9.63 8.35
CA SER A 230 -7.94 -8.52 8.43
C SER A 230 -9.09 -8.64 7.41
N PHE A 231 -8.81 -9.10 6.20
CA PHE A 231 -9.83 -9.36 5.19
C PHE A 231 -10.73 -10.54 5.57
N LEU A 232 -10.18 -11.72 5.85
CA LEU A 232 -10.97 -12.95 6.10
C LEU A 232 -11.86 -12.85 7.33
N SER A 233 -11.43 -12.12 8.36
CA SER A 233 -12.20 -11.90 9.60
C SER A 233 -13.28 -10.83 9.48
N ARG A 234 -13.30 -10.04 8.40
CA ARG A 234 -14.26 -8.95 8.16
C ARG A 234 -15.17 -9.17 6.96
N ALA A 235 -14.67 -9.87 5.95
CA ALA A 235 -15.44 -10.23 4.77
C ALA A 235 -16.59 -11.15 5.17
N ARG A 236 -17.80 -10.90 4.68
CA ARG A 236 -18.92 -11.80 4.95
C ARG A 236 -18.73 -13.15 4.27
N ARG A 237 -19.24 -14.20 4.88
CA ARG A 237 -19.42 -15.49 4.21
C ARG A 237 -20.61 -15.43 3.23
N PRO A 238 -20.41 -15.72 1.93
CA PRO A 238 -21.52 -15.73 0.97
C PRO A 238 -22.31 -17.04 1.02
N SER A 239 -23.50 -17.02 0.43
CA SER A 239 -24.39 -18.19 0.36
C SER A 239 -24.07 -19.19 -0.76
N PHE A 240 -22.93 -19.03 -1.43
CA PHE A 240 -22.43 -19.96 -2.45
C PHE A 240 -21.07 -20.54 -2.03
N GLN A 241 -20.71 -21.70 -2.57
CA GLN A 241 -19.49 -22.41 -2.17
C GLN A 241 -18.29 -22.15 -3.10
N TYR A 242 -18.54 -21.80 -4.36
CA TYR A 242 -17.52 -21.68 -5.39
C TYR A 242 -17.35 -20.23 -5.84
N ASN A 243 -16.12 -19.72 -5.80
CA ASN A 243 -15.79 -18.40 -6.38
C ASN A 243 -15.62 -18.47 -7.91
N ALA A 244 -15.16 -19.62 -8.39
CA ALA A 244 -15.03 -19.95 -9.82
C ALA A 244 -15.19 -21.47 -10.02
N PRO A 245 -15.34 -21.96 -11.26
CA PRO A 245 -15.41 -23.40 -11.52
C PRO A 245 -14.20 -24.14 -10.93
N GLY A 246 -14.46 -25.05 -9.99
CA GLY A 246 -13.43 -25.84 -9.30
C GLY A 246 -12.63 -25.09 -8.23
N LEU A 247 -12.96 -23.84 -7.89
CA LEU A 247 -12.32 -23.07 -6.82
C LEU A 247 -13.30 -22.81 -5.68
N LEU A 248 -13.06 -23.50 -4.56
CA LEU A 248 -13.82 -23.40 -3.34
C LEU A 248 -13.41 -22.17 -2.54
N LEU A 249 -14.39 -21.57 -1.87
CA LEU A 249 -14.14 -20.57 -0.83
C LEU A 249 -13.34 -21.16 0.34
N PRO A 250 -12.68 -20.32 1.17
CA PRO A 250 -12.07 -20.77 2.41
C PRO A 250 -13.03 -21.66 3.21
N LEU A 251 -12.52 -22.79 3.69
CA LEU A 251 -13.30 -23.67 4.55
C LEU A 251 -13.57 -22.97 5.89
N ALA A 252 -14.82 -23.04 6.37
CA ALA A 252 -15.21 -22.40 7.63
C ALA A 252 -14.69 -23.18 8.85
N ASP A 253 -14.57 -24.51 8.70
CA ASP A 253 -14.18 -25.39 9.78
C ASP A 253 -12.68 -25.35 10.03
N LEU A 254 -12.34 -25.46 11.32
CA LEU A 254 -10.96 -25.43 11.81
C LEU A 254 -10.07 -26.44 11.08
N SER A 255 -10.51 -27.69 10.97
CA SER A 255 -9.72 -28.79 10.39
C SER A 255 -9.42 -28.55 8.92
N GLY A 256 -10.43 -28.19 8.13
CA GLY A 256 -10.32 -27.97 6.71
C GLY A 256 -9.45 -26.76 6.38
N PHE A 257 -9.65 -25.65 7.09
CA PHE A 257 -8.84 -24.46 6.87
C PHE A 257 -7.37 -24.73 7.23
N VAL A 258 -7.08 -25.26 8.42
CA VAL A 258 -5.70 -25.56 8.86
C VAL A 258 -5.01 -26.52 7.89
N ALA A 259 -5.69 -27.57 7.42
CA ALA A 259 -5.12 -28.53 6.47
C ALA A 259 -4.74 -27.89 5.12
N SER A 260 -5.44 -26.82 4.72
CA SER A 260 -5.13 -26.09 3.49
C SER A 260 -3.94 -25.13 3.60
N GLN A 261 -3.49 -24.81 4.80
CA GLN A 261 -2.42 -23.82 5.05
C GLN A 261 -1.04 -24.49 5.20
N THR A 262 -0.54 -25.13 4.15
CA THR A 262 0.74 -25.86 4.17
C THR A 262 1.94 -24.97 4.49
N PHE A 263 1.88 -23.69 4.14
CA PHE A 263 3.03 -22.79 4.21
C PHE A 263 3.01 -21.84 5.42
N THR A 264 1.88 -21.65 6.09
CA THR A 264 1.77 -20.65 7.19
C THR A 264 2.62 -21.00 8.41
N ALA A 265 2.97 -22.26 8.59
CA ALA A 265 3.89 -22.72 9.64
C ALA A 265 5.38 -22.54 9.29
N LEU A 266 5.72 -22.04 8.10
CA LEU A 266 7.12 -21.81 7.73
C LEU A 266 7.74 -20.65 8.53
N PRO A 267 9.05 -20.71 8.84
CA PRO A 267 9.72 -19.63 9.55
C PRO A 267 9.62 -18.30 8.81
N LEU A 268 9.35 -17.24 9.56
CA LEU A 268 9.38 -15.87 9.05
C LEU A 268 10.82 -15.45 8.72
N SER A 269 10.96 -14.64 7.68
CA SER A 269 12.19 -13.90 7.42
C SER A 269 11.86 -12.45 7.12
N GLN A 270 12.85 -11.56 7.28
CA GLN A 270 12.74 -10.14 6.93
C GLN A 270 12.32 -9.88 5.47
N TYR A 271 12.35 -10.89 4.60
CA TYR A 271 11.97 -10.80 3.18
C TYR A 271 10.85 -11.78 2.79
N THR A 272 10.27 -12.53 3.73
CA THR A 272 9.32 -13.61 3.41
C THR A 272 8.18 -13.66 4.40
N VAL A 273 6.99 -13.29 3.90
CA VAL A 273 5.71 -13.52 4.56
C VAL A 273 5.14 -14.84 4.01
N PRO A 274 4.82 -15.82 4.86
CA PRO A 274 4.20 -17.07 4.42
C PRO A 274 2.91 -16.84 3.63
N PRO A 275 2.73 -17.49 2.47
CA PRO A 275 1.49 -17.36 1.72
C PRO A 275 0.34 -18.04 2.46
N VAL A 276 -0.84 -17.42 2.38
CA VAL A 276 -2.10 -17.97 2.88
C VAL A 276 -2.92 -18.46 1.69
N CYS A 277 -3.34 -19.73 1.72
CA CYS A 277 -4.22 -20.30 0.72
C CYS A 277 -5.64 -19.75 0.91
N LEU A 278 -6.13 -18.96 -0.05
CA LEU A 278 -7.47 -18.37 -0.02
C LEU A 278 -8.52 -19.27 -0.67
N PHE A 279 -8.18 -19.96 -1.75
CA PHE A 279 -9.10 -20.81 -2.49
C PHE A 279 -8.47 -22.17 -2.71
N THR A 280 -9.20 -23.23 -2.38
CA THR A 280 -8.76 -24.60 -2.61
C THR A 280 -9.39 -25.14 -3.90
N ALA A 281 -8.65 -25.99 -4.60
CA ALA A 281 -9.22 -26.72 -5.72
C ALA A 281 -10.24 -27.74 -5.19
N ASP A 282 -11.39 -27.83 -5.84
CA ASP A 282 -12.32 -28.93 -5.63
C ASP A 282 -11.68 -30.21 -6.16
N THR A 283 -11.30 -31.11 -5.26
CA THR A 283 -10.62 -32.38 -5.59
C THR A 283 -11.59 -33.44 -6.11
N GLY A 284 -12.78 -33.05 -6.57
CA GLY A 284 -13.79 -33.88 -7.21
C GLY A 284 -13.38 -34.49 -8.55
N ASP A 285 -12.18 -35.07 -8.66
CA ASP A 285 -11.83 -36.28 -9.42
C ASP A 285 -10.31 -36.51 -9.24
N GLN A 286 -9.91 -37.53 -8.46
CA GLN A 286 -8.63 -38.17 -8.73
C GLN A 286 -8.79 -38.91 -10.06
N ARG A 287 -8.60 -38.24 -11.19
CA ARG A 287 -8.30 -38.97 -12.42
C ARG A 287 -6.85 -39.45 -12.32
N PRO A 288 -6.61 -40.77 -12.35
CA PRO A 288 -5.27 -41.26 -12.61
C PRO A 288 -4.83 -40.72 -13.97
N VAL A 289 -3.60 -40.20 -14.02
CA VAL A 289 -2.89 -39.92 -15.27
C VAL A 289 -2.78 -41.20 -16.09
#